data_AF-A8JYH7-F1
#
_entry.id   AF-A8JYH7-F1
#
_cell.length_a   1.000
_cell.length_b   1.000
_cell.length_c   1.000
_cell.angle_alpha   90.00
_cell.angle_beta   90.00
_cell.angle_gamma   90.00
#
_symmetry.space_group_name_H-M   'P 1'
#
loop_
_entity.id
_entity.type
_entity.pdbx_description
1 polymer ?
#
loop_
_entity_poly.entity_id
_entity_poly.type
_entity_poly.pdbx_seq_one_letter_code
_entity_poly.pdbx_strand_id
1 'polypeptide(L)'
;MTDPTFTLMGTALFGLSPSGSATVLRYGDFDGDGDLDVLVGNNNGDLQLFRNVGTPTSPSFTLVGTNPFGLADVGNFIVPALADIDGDGDLDVLVGERDTGNLFLFRNAGTSAAPSFTLEATNPFGLSGVGYKAAPVFVDLDGDGDLDLVVGKSSGLVAFENIGTTTQPSFTLVGTNPYGLGNVQDYSTPVFADIDNDGDLDMLVGETNNSGAPYGSDIYFYRNVGTATQPSFTLAGTNPFGLTRGTASMIAPSLLDIDAR
;
A
#
# COMPACT_ATOMS: atom_id res chain seq x y z
N MET A 1 20.48 11.87 -7.60
CA MET A 1 20.83 13.21 -7.07
C MET A 1 21.36 13.05 -5.65
N THR A 2 21.31 14.03 -4.75
CA THR A 2 21.53 13.75 -3.31
C THR A 2 20.24 13.18 -2.73
N ASP A 3 20.35 12.09 -1.98
CA ASP A 3 19.23 11.47 -1.26
C ASP A 3 18.42 12.53 -0.49
N PRO A 4 17.08 12.49 -0.55
CA PRO A 4 16.25 13.43 0.20
C PRO A 4 16.49 13.27 1.70
N THR A 5 16.45 14.39 2.41
CA THR A 5 16.51 14.39 3.88
C THR A 5 15.10 14.42 4.43
N PHE A 6 14.74 13.42 5.21
CA PHE A 6 13.44 13.37 5.86
C PHE A 6 13.48 13.98 7.26
N THR A 7 12.42 14.69 7.64
CA THR A 7 12.25 15.25 8.99
C THR A 7 10.96 14.74 9.61
N LEU A 8 11.04 14.18 10.81
CA LEU A 8 9.87 13.77 11.58
C LEU A 8 9.07 15.01 12.01
N MET A 9 7.87 15.16 11.48
CA MET A 9 6.97 16.29 11.79
C MET A 9 6.17 16.08 13.08
N GLY A 10 6.01 14.83 13.54
CA GLY A 10 5.31 14.49 14.78
C GLY A 10 4.82 13.05 14.81
N THR A 11 4.24 12.62 15.93
CA THR A 11 3.51 11.35 16.06
C THR A 11 2.02 11.64 16.19
N ALA A 12 1.18 10.80 15.58
CA ALA A 12 -0.28 10.98 15.56
C ALA A 12 -0.71 12.39 15.09
N LEU A 13 -0.04 12.92 14.06
CA LEU A 13 -0.12 14.32 13.61
C LEU A 13 -1.56 14.79 13.32
N PHE A 14 -2.45 13.87 12.93
CA PHE A 14 -3.84 14.17 12.58
C PHE A 14 -4.88 13.61 13.56
N GLY A 15 -4.45 13.13 14.73
CA GLY A 15 -5.36 12.66 15.79
C GLY A 15 -6.24 11.46 15.41
N LEU A 16 -5.87 10.69 14.38
CA LEU A 16 -6.59 9.49 13.98
C LEU A 16 -6.63 8.48 15.15
N SER A 17 -7.83 8.02 15.47
CA SER A 17 -8.07 7.03 16.53
C SER A 17 -8.87 5.84 15.98
N PRO A 18 -8.29 5.03 15.09
CA PRO A 18 -8.92 3.80 14.60
C PRO A 18 -9.13 2.82 15.76
N SER A 19 -10.17 2.01 15.64
CA SER A 19 -10.40 0.88 16.54
C SER A 19 -9.62 -0.35 16.08
N GLY A 20 -9.16 -1.15 17.05
CA GLY A 20 -8.26 -2.27 16.77
C GLY A 20 -6.83 -1.82 16.53
N SER A 21 -5.94 -2.77 16.25
CA SER A 21 -4.57 -2.46 15.85
C SER A 21 -4.58 -2.17 14.36
N ALA A 22 -4.42 -0.90 13.99
CA ALA A 22 -4.24 -0.50 12.61
C ALA A 22 -3.06 -1.26 11.99
N THR A 23 -3.28 -1.83 10.81
CA THR A 23 -2.26 -2.56 10.05
C THR A 23 -1.60 -1.64 9.04
N VAL A 24 -2.37 -0.80 8.36
CA VAL A 24 -1.90 0.17 7.37
C VAL A 24 -2.93 1.28 7.13
N LEU A 25 -2.46 2.42 6.64
CA LEU A 25 -3.30 3.52 6.13
C LEU A 25 -3.20 3.58 4.60
N ARG A 26 -4.28 3.98 3.94
CA ARG A 26 -4.31 4.30 2.50
C ARG A 26 -5.04 5.61 2.31
N TYR A 27 -4.59 6.41 1.35
CA TYR A 27 -5.19 7.70 1.02
C TYR A 27 -5.93 7.59 -0.31
N GLY A 28 -7.11 8.19 -0.40
CA GLY A 28 -7.93 8.22 -1.62
C GLY A 28 -9.08 9.21 -1.45
N ASP A 29 -9.61 9.73 -2.55
CA ASP A 29 -10.78 10.62 -2.52
C ASP A 29 -12.07 9.77 -2.59
N PHE A 30 -12.78 9.63 -1.46
CA PHE A 30 -13.99 8.78 -1.35
C PHE A 30 -15.29 9.59 -1.32
N ASP A 31 -15.25 10.90 -1.56
CA ASP A 31 -16.45 11.68 -1.84
C ASP A 31 -16.35 12.68 -2.99
N GLY A 32 -15.28 12.59 -3.77
CA GLY A 32 -15.08 13.30 -5.02
C GLY A 32 -14.87 14.80 -4.84
N ASP A 33 -14.46 15.25 -3.66
CA ASP A 33 -14.30 16.68 -3.34
C ASP A 33 -12.89 17.21 -3.62
N GLY A 34 -11.98 16.33 -4.04
CA GLY A 34 -10.61 16.65 -4.42
C GLY A 34 -9.63 16.71 -3.25
N ASP A 35 -10.08 16.38 -2.04
CA ASP A 35 -9.20 16.14 -0.90
C ASP A 35 -9.13 14.65 -0.54
N LEU A 36 -8.03 14.24 0.11
CA LEU A 36 -7.78 12.82 0.35
C LEU A 36 -8.31 12.41 1.72
N ASP A 37 -9.17 11.40 1.69
CA ASP A 37 -9.63 10.63 2.85
C ASP A 37 -8.62 9.53 3.21
N VAL A 38 -8.84 8.89 4.37
CA VAL A 38 -7.98 7.82 4.89
C VAL A 38 -8.79 6.54 5.11
N LEU A 39 -8.43 5.48 4.40
CA LEU A 39 -8.90 4.12 4.66
C LEU A 39 -7.90 3.36 5.53
N VAL A 40 -8.39 2.77 6.61
CA VAL A 40 -7.57 2.05 7.60
C VAL A 40 -7.99 0.59 7.65
N GLY A 41 -7.06 -0.32 7.38
CA GLY A 41 -7.23 -1.74 7.71
C GLY A 41 -6.84 -2.02 9.15
N ASN A 42 -7.47 -3.01 9.79
CA ASN A 42 -7.09 -3.44 11.13
C ASN A 42 -6.93 -4.96 11.29
N ASN A 43 -6.51 -5.37 12.49
CA ASN A 43 -6.31 -6.76 12.85
C ASN A 43 -7.58 -7.61 12.94
N ASN A 44 -8.76 -7.00 13.08
CA ASN A 44 -10.04 -7.69 13.20
C ASN A 44 -10.74 -7.90 11.85
N GLY A 45 -10.15 -7.44 10.75
CA GLY A 45 -10.81 -7.48 9.44
C GLY A 45 -11.72 -6.30 9.17
N ASP A 46 -11.60 -5.21 9.93
CA ASP A 46 -12.37 -4.01 9.65
C ASP A 46 -11.59 -3.03 8.76
N LEU A 47 -12.33 -2.42 7.83
CA LEU A 47 -11.95 -1.26 7.07
C LEU A 47 -12.64 -0.03 7.66
N GLN A 48 -11.88 0.93 8.17
CA GLN A 48 -12.42 2.18 8.72
C GLN A 48 -12.09 3.35 7.81
N LEU A 49 -13.11 4.09 7.39
CA LEU A 49 -12.93 5.27 6.56
C LEU A 49 -12.99 6.52 7.43
N PHE A 50 -11.97 7.35 7.31
CA PHE A 50 -11.90 8.68 7.91
C PHE A 50 -11.95 9.71 6.78
N ARG A 51 -13.00 10.53 6.80
CA ARG A 51 -13.17 11.61 5.86
C ARG A 51 -12.37 12.82 6.26
N ASN A 52 -11.60 13.38 5.34
CA ASN A 52 -11.06 14.70 5.50
C ASN A 52 -12.19 15.72 5.28
N VAL A 53 -12.47 16.51 6.31
CA VAL A 53 -13.46 17.61 6.30
C VAL A 53 -12.76 18.97 6.31
N GLY A 54 -11.44 18.96 6.08
CA GLY A 54 -10.57 20.12 6.05
C GLY A 54 -10.33 20.60 4.62
N THR A 55 -9.06 20.64 4.24
CA THR A 55 -8.62 20.96 2.88
C THR A 55 -7.36 20.14 2.57
N PRO A 56 -6.94 20.01 1.30
CA PRO A 56 -5.72 19.27 0.95
C PRO A 56 -4.45 19.74 1.71
N THR A 57 -4.36 21.03 2.04
CA THR A 57 -3.19 21.62 2.72
C THR A 57 -3.39 21.82 4.23
N SER A 58 -4.55 21.50 4.75
CA SER A 58 -4.89 21.58 6.18
C SER A 58 -5.94 20.52 6.50
N PRO A 59 -5.54 19.23 6.46
CA PRO A 59 -6.47 18.12 6.59
C PRO A 59 -7.01 18.00 8.03
N SER A 60 -8.25 17.57 8.14
CA SER A 60 -8.92 17.33 9.41
C SER A 60 -9.85 16.13 9.26
N PHE A 61 -9.60 15.04 9.97
CA PHE A 61 -10.28 13.78 9.73
C PHE A 61 -11.44 13.51 10.70
N THR A 62 -12.54 12.96 10.18
CA THR A 62 -13.69 12.48 10.95
C THR A 62 -14.04 11.06 10.53
N LEU A 63 -14.37 10.19 11.50
CA LEU A 63 -14.74 8.81 11.20
C LEU A 63 -16.09 8.78 10.48
N VAL A 64 -16.11 8.27 9.25
CA VAL A 64 -17.34 7.96 8.51
C VAL A 64 -17.99 6.71 9.09
N GLY A 65 -17.20 5.67 9.32
CA GLY A 65 -17.67 4.43 9.93
C GLY A 65 -16.69 3.28 9.80
N THR A 66 -17.10 2.15 10.37
CA THR A 66 -16.44 0.85 10.23
C THR A 66 -17.19 0.04 9.19
N ASN A 67 -16.46 -0.53 8.23
CA ASN A 67 -16.97 -1.27 7.08
C ASN A 67 -18.05 -0.49 6.29
N PRO A 68 -17.84 0.82 5.99
CA PRO A 68 -18.84 1.63 5.32
C PRO A 68 -19.07 1.15 3.88
N PHE A 69 -20.24 1.47 3.32
CA PHE A 69 -20.56 1.27 1.91
C PHE A 69 -20.45 -0.17 1.38
N GLY A 70 -20.39 -1.19 2.26
CA GLY A 70 -20.29 -2.59 1.85
C GLY A 70 -18.89 -3.21 2.00
N LEU A 71 -17.91 -2.48 2.55
CA LEU A 71 -16.56 -2.96 2.82
C LEU A 71 -16.49 -3.91 4.04
N ALA A 72 -17.11 -5.08 3.93
CA ALA A 72 -17.21 -6.08 5.00
C ALA A 72 -16.79 -7.48 4.52
N ASP A 73 -16.84 -8.47 5.42
CA ASP A 73 -16.66 -9.90 5.10
C ASP A 73 -15.27 -10.27 4.55
N VAL A 74 -14.24 -9.60 5.08
CA VAL A 74 -12.83 -9.96 4.88
C VAL A 74 -12.27 -10.68 6.10
N GLY A 75 -11.16 -11.42 5.94
CA GLY A 75 -10.52 -12.14 7.04
C GLY A 75 -9.81 -11.22 8.04
N ASN A 76 -8.79 -11.71 8.75
CA ASN A 76 -8.15 -10.94 9.82
C ASN A 76 -6.83 -10.28 9.36
N PHE A 77 -6.39 -9.25 10.08
CA PHE A 77 -5.13 -8.55 9.81
C PHE A 77 -5.00 -8.13 8.35
N ILE A 78 -5.94 -7.31 7.92
CA ILE A 78 -6.09 -6.96 6.52
C ILE A 78 -5.20 -5.78 6.12
N VAL A 79 -4.82 -5.71 4.84
CA VAL A 79 -4.03 -4.63 4.26
C VAL A 79 -4.75 -4.18 2.98
N PRO A 80 -5.49 -3.05 2.98
CA PRO A 80 -6.09 -2.52 1.76
C PRO A 80 -5.03 -1.95 0.80
N ALA A 81 -5.38 -1.95 -0.49
CA ALA A 81 -4.77 -1.20 -1.57
C ALA A 81 -5.90 -0.56 -2.39
N LEU A 82 -5.64 0.63 -2.94
CA LEU A 82 -6.60 1.41 -3.71
C LEU A 82 -6.08 1.58 -5.13
N ALA A 83 -6.96 1.40 -6.12
CA ALA A 83 -6.71 1.68 -7.53
C ALA A 83 -8.04 1.71 -8.28
N ASP A 84 -8.10 2.41 -9.41
CA ASP A 84 -9.18 2.26 -10.39
C ASP A 84 -8.86 1.02 -11.25
N ILE A 85 -9.44 -0.14 -10.94
CA ILE A 85 -9.01 -1.43 -11.50
C ILE A 85 -9.77 -1.77 -12.79
N ASP A 86 -10.96 -1.21 -13.02
CA ASP A 86 -11.71 -1.36 -14.28
C ASP A 86 -11.72 -0.10 -15.16
N GLY A 87 -11.09 0.98 -14.70
CA GLY A 87 -10.85 2.20 -15.46
C GLY A 87 -12.12 3.04 -15.63
N ASP A 88 -13.06 2.97 -14.69
CA ASP A 88 -14.30 3.72 -14.73
C ASP A 88 -14.22 5.10 -14.05
N GLY A 89 -13.07 5.40 -13.46
CA GLY A 89 -12.74 6.69 -12.86
C GLY A 89 -13.02 6.78 -11.36
N ASP A 90 -13.37 5.67 -10.71
CA ASP A 90 -13.49 5.61 -9.26
C ASP A 90 -12.58 4.56 -8.61
N LEU A 91 -12.39 4.65 -7.28
CA LEU A 91 -11.44 3.81 -6.57
C LEU A 91 -12.08 2.49 -6.13
N ASP A 92 -11.48 1.39 -6.55
CA ASP A 92 -11.70 0.05 -6.02
C ASP A 92 -10.80 -0.24 -4.82
N VAL A 93 -11.13 -1.31 -4.08
CA VAL A 93 -10.35 -1.76 -2.92
C VAL A 93 -9.92 -3.22 -3.08
N LEU A 94 -8.62 -3.46 -3.17
CA LEU A 94 -8.03 -4.79 -3.04
C LEU A 94 -7.52 -5.00 -1.61
N VAL A 95 -8.04 -6.00 -0.91
CA VAL A 95 -7.68 -6.30 0.48
C VAL A 95 -6.83 -7.55 0.56
N GLY A 96 -5.58 -7.41 0.98
CA GLY A 96 -4.74 -8.55 1.37
C GLY A 96 -5.05 -9.02 2.78
N GLU A 97 -5.12 -10.33 2.98
CA GLU A 97 -5.40 -10.94 4.27
C GLU A 97 -4.19 -11.74 4.76
N ARG A 98 -3.96 -11.70 6.07
CA ARG A 98 -2.73 -12.20 6.65
C ARG A 98 -2.64 -13.72 6.73
N ASP A 99 -3.65 -14.38 7.25
CA ASP A 99 -3.53 -15.77 7.71
C ASP A 99 -3.78 -16.78 6.59
N THR A 100 -4.30 -16.34 5.45
CA THR A 100 -4.54 -17.16 4.26
C THR A 100 -3.77 -16.66 3.05
N GLY A 101 -3.41 -15.37 3.01
CA GLY A 101 -2.84 -14.74 1.82
C GLY A 101 -3.87 -14.42 0.74
N ASN A 102 -5.17 -14.52 1.07
CA ASN A 102 -6.23 -14.19 0.15
C ASN A 102 -6.20 -12.70 -0.20
N LEU A 103 -6.57 -12.41 -1.44
CA LEU A 103 -6.84 -11.06 -1.93
C LEU A 103 -8.35 -10.94 -2.17
N PHE A 104 -9.02 -9.99 -1.52
CA PHE A 104 -10.44 -9.74 -1.71
C PHE A 104 -10.62 -8.45 -2.50
N LEU A 105 -11.25 -8.53 -3.67
CA LEU A 105 -11.52 -7.33 -4.47
C LEU A 105 -12.93 -6.84 -4.22
N PHE A 106 -13.04 -5.61 -3.77
CA PHE A 106 -14.27 -4.86 -3.73
C PHE A 106 -14.31 -3.92 -4.92
N ARG A 107 -15.29 -4.12 -5.78
CA ARG A 107 -15.63 -3.15 -6.82
C ARG A 107 -16.50 -2.07 -6.25
N ASN A 108 -16.18 -0.83 -6.57
CA ASN A 108 -17.10 0.27 -6.35
C ASN A 108 -18.11 0.31 -7.50
N ALA A 109 -19.30 -0.24 -7.27
CA ALA A 109 -20.39 -0.18 -8.25
C ALA A 109 -21.11 1.19 -8.24
N GLY A 110 -20.55 2.18 -7.55
CA GLY A 110 -21.12 3.49 -7.32
C GLY A 110 -20.47 4.56 -8.19
N THR A 111 -19.98 5.60 -7.54
CA THR A 111 -19.14 6.66 -8.12
C THR A 111 -18.15 7.11 -7.05
N SER A 112 -17.13 7.89 -7.41
CA SER A 112 -16.24 8.53 -6.42
C SER A 112 -16.99 9.37 -5.37
N ALA A 113 -18.05 10.08 -5.77
CA ALA A 113 -18.85 10.91 -4.87
C ALA A 113 -19.89 10.15 -4.02
N ALA A 114 -20.22 8.92 -4.41
CA ALA A 114 -21.17 8.07 -3.70
C ALA A 114 -20.74 6.60 -3.82
N PRO A 115 -19.70 6.18 -3.06
CA PRO A 115 -19.17 4.83 -3.17
C PRO A 115 -20.20 3.77 -2.77
N SER A 116 -20.17 2.64 -3.47
CA SER A 116 -20.99 1.46 -3.20
C SER A 116 -20.19 0.20 -3.49
N PHE A 117 -19.47 -0.30 -2.49
CA PHE A 117 -18.59 -1.44 -2.63
C PHE A 117 -19.34 -2.77 -2.60
N THR A 118 -18.97 -3.66 -3.51
CA THR A 118 -19.41 -5.06 -3.52
C THR A 118 -18.21 -5.98 -3.64
N LEU A 119 -18.15 -7.02 -2.80
CA LEU A 119 -17.14 -8.05 -2.93
C LEU A 119 -17.34 -8.78 -4.27
N GLU A 120 -16.44 -8.55 -5.21
CA GLU A 120 -16.47 -9.19 -6.53
C GLU A 120 -15.98 -10.63 -6.42
N ALA A 121 -14.78 -10.83 -5.85
CA ALA A 121 -14.16 -12.14 -5.74
C ALA A 121 -13.06 -12.20 -4.68
N THR A 122 -12.79 -13.43 -4.23
CA THR A 122 -11.54 -13.79 -3.56
C THR A 122 -10.56 -14.36 -4.58
N ASN A 123 -9.33 -13.84 -4.58
CA ASN A 123 -8.31 -14.06 -5.60
C ASN A 123 -8.83 -13.75 -7.03
N PRO A 124 -9.27 -12.51 -7.29
CA PRO A 124 -9.94 -12.12 -8.54
C PRO A 124 -9.13 -12.42 -9.80
N PHE A 125 -7.79 -12.39 -9.69
CA PHE A 125 -6.87 -12.54 -10.82
C PHE A 125 -6.27 -13.95 -10.93
N GLY A 126 -6.70 -14.91 -10.09
CA GLY A 126 -6.17 -16.27 -10.11
C GLY A 126 -4.68 -16.37 -9.75
N LEU A 127 -4.18 -15.47 -8.91
CA LEU A 127 -2.77 -15.38 -8.57
C LEU A 127 -2.31 -16.57 -7.73
N SER A 128 -1.04 -16.91 -7.88
CA SER A 128 -0.35 -17.91 -7.06
C SER A 128 0.94 -17.31 -6.50
N GLY A 129 1.42 -17.83 -5.37
CA GLY A 129 2.69 -17.39 -4.77
C GLY A 129 2.65 -16.16 -3.86
N VAL A 130 1.45 -15.58 -3.62
CA VAL A 130 1.21 -14.50 -2.64
C VAL A 130 1.61 -14.95 -1.23
N GLY A 131 1.10 -16.09 -0.77
CA GLY A 131 1.42 -16.63 0.55
C GLY A 131 0.89 -15.78 1.70
N TYR A 132 1.25 -16.12 2.95
CA TYR A 132 0.75 -15.43 4.14
C TYR A 132 1.20 -13.97 4.21
N LYS A 133 0.42 -13.14 4.93
CA LYS A 133 0.66 -11.71 5.16
C LYS A 133 0.58 -10.86 3.90
N ALA A 134 -0.42 -11.11 3.05
CA ALA A 134 -0.59 -10.38 1.81
C ALA A 134 -0.73 -8.87 2.07
N ALA A 135 0.20 -8.10 1.52
CA ALA A 135 0.22 -6.64 1.57
C ALA A 135 0.31 -6.08 0.15
N PRO A 136 -0.82 -5.98 -0.56
CA PRO A 136 -0.83 -5.52 -1.95
C PRO A 136 -0.53 -4.03 -2.08
N VAL A 137 0.03 -3.66 -3.24
CA VAL A 137 0.16 -2.31 -3.76
C VAL A 137 0.10 -2.37 -5.28
N PHE A 138 -0.66 -1.47 -5.89
CA PHE A 138 -0.67 -1.26 -7.34
C PHE A 138 0.36 -0.20 -7.72
N VAL A 139 1.08 -0.42 -8.80
CA VAL A 139 2.16 0.47 -9.26
C VAL A 139 2.46 0.18 -10.73
N ASP A 140 2.68 1.19 -11.55
CA ASP A 140 3.20 1.02 -12.92
C ASP A 140 4.73 0.86 -12.83
N LEU A 141 5.25 -0.39 -12.87
CA LEU A 141 6.68 -0.65 -12.67
C LEU A 141 7.48 -0.65 -13.97
N ASP A 142 6.85 -0.92 -15.11
CA ASP A 142 7.52 -0.96 -16.41
C ASP A 142 7.21 0.25 -17.29
N GLY A 143 6.41 1.19 -16.78
CA GLY A 143 6.11 2.49 -17.37
C GLY A 143 5.27 2.39 -18.65
N ASP A 144 4.49 1.31 -18.80
CA ASP A 144 3.62 1.10 -19.94
C ASP A 144 2.23 1.78 -19.80
N GLY A 145 1.98 2.34 -18.62
CA GLY A 145 0.79 3.11 -18.28
C GLY A 145 -0.34 2.28 -17.68
N ASP A 146 -0.14 0.99 -17.45
CA ASP A 146 -1.04 0.16 -16.67
C ASP A 146 -0.45 -0.25 -15.30
N LEU A 147 -1.32 -0.67 -14.38
CA LEU A 147 -0.90 -0.93 -13.00
C LEU A 147 -0.54 -2.40 -12.81
N ASP A 148 0.73 -2.63 -12.47
CA ASP A 148 1.22 -3.90 -11.93
C ASP A 148 0.79 -4.09 -10.48
N LEU A 149 0.93 -5.34 -10.00
CA LEU A 149 0.64 -5.69 -8.62
C LEU A 149 1.89 -6.22 -7.92
N VAL A 150 2.31 -5.53 -6.87
CA VAL A 150 3.32 -6.03 -5.93
C VAL A 150 2.62 -6.43 -4.64
N VAL A 151 2.92 -7.62 -4.13
CA VAL A 151 2.36 -8.11 -2.87
C VAL A 151 3.50 -8.42 -1.92
N GLY A 152 3.60 -7.62 -0.86
CA GLY A 152 4.41 -7.96 0.30
C GLY A 152 3.85 -9.20 1.00
N LYS A 153 4.73 -10.02 1.57
CA LYS A 153 4.36 -11.29 2.19
C LYS A 153 5.26 -11.64 3.37
N SER A 154 4.96 -12.78 3.98
CA SER A 154 5.70 -13.32 5.13
C SER A 154 7.18 -13.61 4.85
N SER A 155 7.60 -13.73 3.59
CA SER A 155 8.98 -14.05 3.20
C SER A 155 9.37 -13.29 1.92
N GLY A 156 9.68 -12.00 2.06
CA GLY A 156 9.94 -11.11 0.93
C GLY A 156 8.67 -10.58 0.28
N LEU A 157 8.72 -10.26 -1.01
CA LEU A 157 7.57 -9.80 -1.81
C LEU A 157 7.47 -10.56 -3.12
N VAL A 158 6.32 -10.51 -3.78
CA VAL A 158 6.09 -11.07 -5.12
C VAL A 158 5.56 -9.97 -6.03
N ALA A 159 6.03 -9.94 -7.28
CA ALA A 159 5.52 -9.01 -8.29
C ALA A 159 4.79 -9.76 -9.40
N PHE A 160 3.74 -9.14 -9.90
CA PHE A 160 2.96 -9.58 -11.04
C PHE A 160 2.85 -8.42 -12.04
N GLU A 161 3.25 -8.69 -13.28
CA GLU A 161 3.13 -7.77 -14.40
C GLU A 161 1.71 -7.86 -14.96
N ASN A 162 1.07 -6.73 -15.19
CA ASN A 162 -0.19 -6.69 -15.89
C ASN A 162 0.08 -6.70 -17.41
N ILE A 163 -0.15 -7.86 -18.04
CA ILE A 163 -0.02 -8.03 -19.49
C ILE A 163 -1.34 -7.75 -20.23
N GLY A 164 -2.31 -7.16 -19.52
CA GLY A 164 -3.66 -6.89 -19.98
C GLY A 164 -3.81 -5.46 -20.50
N THR A 165 -4.76 -4.74 -19.92
CA THR A 165 -4.99 -3.32 -20.18
C THR A 165 -5.40 -2.66 -18.87
N THR A 166 -5.34 -1.32 -18.81
CA THR A 166 -5.80 -0.52 -17.66
C THR A 166 -7.23 -0.84 -17.22
N THR A 167 -8.13 -1.15 -18.16
CA THR A 167 -9.56 -1.45 -17.87
C THR A 167 -9.86 -2.94 -17.71
N GLN A 168 -8.87 -3.80 -18.00
CA GLN A 168 -9.07 -5.25 -18.04
C GLN A 168 -7.74 -5.93 -17.70
N PRO A 169 -7.33 -5.84 -16.42
CA PRO A 169 -6.01 -6.29 -16.01
C PRO A 169 -5.90 -7.81 -16.09
N SER A 170 -4.72 -8.29 -16.49
CA SER A 170 -4.38 -9.70 -16.59
C SER A 170 -2.96 -9.89 -16.09
N PHE A 171 -2.83 -10.42 -14.88
CA PHE A 171 -1.54 -10.50 -14.20
C PHE A 171 -0.78 -11.81 -14.52
N THR A 172 0.52 -11.69 -14.79
CA THR A 172 1.47 -12.81 -14.87
C THR A 172 2.53 -12.70 -13.79
N LEU A 173 2.96 -13.84 -13.25
CA LEU A 173 3.98 -13.87 -12.20
C LEU A 173 5.36 -13.49 -12.78
N VAL A 174 5.95 -12.42 -12.25
CA VAL A 174 7.34 -12.05 -12.52
C VAL A 174 8.28 -12.86 -11.64
N GLY A 175 8.03 -12.89 -10.33
CA GLY A 175 8.83 -13.67 -9.38
C GLY A 175 8.77 -13.16 -7.95
N THR A 176 9.50 -13.82 -7.06
CA THR A 176 9.72 -13.37 -5.67
C THR A 176 11.01 -12.57 -5.61
N ASN A 177 10.97 -11.41 -4.96
CA ASN A 177 12.05 -10.41 -4.93
C ASN A 177 12.67 -10.17 -6.33
N PRO A 178 11.88 -9.80 -7.35
CA PRO A 178 12.41 -9.52 -8.68
C PRO A 178 13.17 -8.18 -8.73
N TYR A 179 13.61 -7.76 -9.92
CA TYR A 179 14.19 -6.42 -10.15
C TYR A 179 15.44 -6.13 -9.30
N GLY A 180 16.34 -7.11 -9.17
CA GLY A 180 17.58 -6.93 -8.41
C GLY A 180 17.39 -6.90 -6.88
N LEU A 181 16.16 -7.05 -6.39
CA LEU A 181 15.90 -7.21 -4.96
C LEU A 181 16.61 -8.46 -4.46
N GLY A 182 17.48 -8.26 -3.48
CA GLY A 182 18.11 -9.36 -2.76
C GLY A 182 17.13 -10.03 -1.78
N ASN A 183 17.55 -10.16 -0.53
CA ASN A 183 16.69 -10.70 0.53
C ASN A 183 15.89 -9.59 1.21
N VAL A 184 14.74 -9.22 0.60
CA VAL A 184 13.65 -8.57 1.34
C VAL A 184 13.20 -9.54 2.44
N GLN A 185 13.12 -9.04 3.68
CA GLN A 185 12.88 -9.86 4.87
C GLN A 185 11.38 -10.19 5.04
N ASP A 186 11.05 -10.71 6.22
CA ASP A 186 9.72 -11.19 6.54
C ASP A 186 8.74 -10.04 6.78
N TYR A 187 7.46 -10.32 6.52
CA TYR A 187 6.36 -9.38 6.75
C TYR A 187 6.54 -8.06 6.02
N SER A 188 6.92 -8.15 4.74
CA SER A 188 7.18 -6.99 3.91
C SER A 188 5.88 -6.25 3.58
N THR A 189 5.97 -4.93 3.54
CA THR A 189 4.88 -4.02 3.17
C THR A 189 5.46 -2.92 2.28
N PRO A 190 5.44 -3.11 0.95
CA PRO A 190 6.05 -2.17 0.02
C PRO A 190 5.14 -0.95 -0.23
N VAL A 191 5.77 0.19 -0.48
CA VAL A 191 5.19 1.38 -1.11
C VAL A 191 6.20 1.98 -2.07
N PHE A 192 5.71 2.61 -3.13
CA PHE A 192 6.53 3.19 -4.20
C PHE A 192 6.27 4.68 -4.33
N ALA A 193 7.31 5.44 -4.66
CA ALA A 193 7.25 6.84 -5.05
C ALA A 193 8.59 7.23 -5.68
N ASP A 194 8.63 8.27 -6.51
CA ASP A 194 9.88 8.91 -6.91
C ASP A 194 10.43 9.71 -5.72
N ILE A 195 11.31 9.08 -4.93
CA ILE A 195 11.76 9.62 -3.65
C ILE A 195 12.87 10.65 -3.87
N ASP A 196 13.77 10.42 -4.83
CA ASP A 196 14.88 11.33 -5.12
C ASP A 196 14.68 12.26 -6.32
N ASN A 197 13.48 12.23 -6.92
CA ASN A 197 12.97 13.09 -7.98
C ASN A 197 13.72 12.94 -9.30
N ASP A 198 14.23 11.74 -9.59
CA ASP A 198 14.98 11.45 -10.82
C ASP A 198 14.13 10.84 -11.95
N GLY A 199 12.83 10.71 -11.71
CA GLY A 199 11.83 10.30 -12.69
C GLY A 199 11.59 8.80 -12.73
N ASP A 200 12.15 8.02 -11.81
CA ASP A 200 11.80 6.62 -11.61
C ASP A 200 11.27 6.35 -10.18
N LEU A 201 10.53 5.25 -10.03
CA LEU A 201 9.93 4.91 -8.74
C LEU A 201 10.94 4.17 -7.86
N ASP A 202 11.21 4.75 -6.70
CA ASP A 202 11.89 4.10 -5.58
C ASP A 202 10.91 3.30 -4.71
N MET A 203 11.43 2.48 -3.79
CA MET A 203 10.62 1.66 -2.89
C MET A 203 11.01 1.83 -1.41
N LEU A 204 10.00 1.99 -0.55
CA LEU A 204 10.12 1.78 0.89
C LEU A 204 9.42 0.48 1.27
N VAL A 205 10.05 -0.32 2.10
CA VAL A 205 9.47 -1.56 2.59
C VAL A 205 9.51 -1.57 4.11
N GLY A 206 8.34 -1.68 4.72
CA GLY A 206 8.27 -2.05 6.13
C GLY A 206 8.56 -3.54 6.25
N GLU A 207 9.63 -3.90 6.97
CA GLU A 207 10.09 -5.28 7.09
C GLU A 207 10.31 -5.68 8.54
N THR A 208 10.26 -6.97 8.82
CA THR A 208 10.65 -7.56 10.11
C THR A 208 11.87 -8.45 9.93
N ASN A 209 13.01 -7.99 10.44
CA ASN A 209 14.16 -8.81 10.76
C ASN A 209 13.81 -9.83 11.86
N ASN A 210 13.87 -11.11 11.53
CA ASN A 210 13.74 -12.21 12.49
C ASN A 210 15.11 -12.73 12.98
N SER A 211 16.19 -11.97 12.75
CA SER A 211 17.58 -12.35 13.05
C SER A 211 17.98 -12.21 14.53
N GLY A 212 17.00 -12.09 15.45
CA GLY A 212 17.22 -12.06 16.90
C GLY A 212 17.75 -10.74 17.47
N ALA A 213 17.74 -9.66 16.68
CA ALA A 213 18.03 -8.33 17.19
C ALA A 213 16.87 -7.82 18.08
N PRO A 214 17.14 -7.04 19.14
CA PRO A 214 16.12 -6.59 20.10
C PRO A 214 15.05 -5.65 19.51
N TYR A 215 15.22 -5.21 18.25
CA TYR A 215 14.26 -4.38 17.51
C TYR A 215 14.07 -4.99 16.13
N GLY A 216 12.98 -5.77 16.01
CA GLY A 216 12.73 -6.70 14.92
C GLY A 216 12.24 -6.04 13.63
N SER A 217 11.61 -4.87 13.64
CA SER A 217 11.02 -4.28 12.43
C SER A 217 11.58 -2.90 12.13
N ASP A 218 11.80 -2.60 10.84
CA ASP A 218 12.28 -1.29 10.37
C ASP A 218 11.75 -0.98 8.97
N ILE A 219 11.93 0.27 8.52
CA ILE A 219 11.67 0.68 7.14
C ILE A 219 12.97 0.61 6.34
N TYR A 220 12.95 -0.11 5.23
CA TYR A 220 14.08 -0.27 4.33
C TYR A 220 13.84 0.56 3.08
N PHE A 221 14.85 1.33 2.68
CA PHE A 221 14.82 2.16 1.48
C PHE A 221 15.61 1.49 0.37
N TYR A 222 14.91 1.14 -0.70
CA TYR A 222 15.46 0.59 -1.91
C TYR A 222 15.42 1.66 -3.00
N ARG A 223 16.60 2.10 -3.42
CA ARG A 223 16.75 3.01 -4.55
C ARG A 223 16.63 2.21 -5.85
N ASN A 224 15.84 2.69 -6.79
CA ASN A 224 15.89 2.23 -8.16
C ASN A 224 17.15 2.80 -8.84
N VAL A 225 18.03 1.91 -9.28
CA VAL A 225 19.27 2.24 -10.01
C VAL A 225 19.17 1.83 -11.48
N GLY A 226 17.97 1.41 -11.90
CA GLY A 226 17.61 1.06 -13.26
C GLY A 226 17.08 2.27 -14.02
N THR A 227 15.93 2.12 -14.64
CA THR A 227 15.17 3.20 -15.28
C THR A 227 13.70 3.12 -14.89
N ALA A 228 12.94 4.17 -15.19
CA ALA A 228 11.48 4.21 -14.99
C ALA A 228 10.73 3.02 -15.62
N THR A 229 11.26 2.45 -16.71
CA THR A 229 10.65 1.33 -17.43
C THR A 229 11.37 -0.02 -17.25
N GLN A 230 12.48 -0.03 -16.51
CA GLN A 230 13.28 -1.24 -16.24
C GLN A 230 13.86 -1.12 -14.83
N PRO A 231 13.03 -1.30 -13.80
CA PRO A 231 13.44 -1.05 -12.44
C PRO A 231 14.50 -2.06 -12.00
N SER A 232 15.44 -1.57 -11.19
CA SER A 232 16.45 -2.39 -10.53
C SER A 232 16.73 -1.80 -9.15
N PHE A 233 16.29 -2.46 -8.10
CA PHE A 233 16.33 -1.94 -6.74
C PHE A 233 17.60 -2.36 -5.99
N THR A 234 18.23 -1.41 -5.30
CA THR A 234 19.35 -1.67 -4.39
C THR A 234 19.07 -1.05 -3.02
N LEU A 235 19.43 -1.77 -1.95
CA LEU A 235 19.24 -1.26 -0.59
C LEU A 235 20.14 -0.03 -0.36
N ALA A 236 19.53 1.15 -0.28
CA ALA A 236 20.20 2.42 -0.04
C ALA A 236 20.34 2.73 1.45
N GLY A 237 19.42 2.24 2.28
CA GLY A 237 19.53 2.40 3.73
C GLY A 237 18.40 1.76 4.54
N THR A 238 18.55 1.80 5.86
CA THR A 238 17.54 1.39 6.83
C THR A 238 17.15 2.57 7.69
N ASN A 239 15.87 2.74 7.97
CA ASN A 239 15.30 3.85 8.71
C ASN A 239 15.76 5.21 8.17
N PRO A 240 15.54 5.52 6.87
CA PRO A 240 16.00 6.77 6.27
C PRO A 240 15.38 8.01 6.94
N PHE A 241 14.28 7.83 7.67
CA PHE A 241 13.51 8.85 8.38
C PHE A 241 14.01 9.12 9.81
N GLY A 242 14.97 8.34 10.32
CA GLY A 242 15.42 8.46 11.71
C GLY A 242 14.30 8.23 12.73
N LEU A 243 13.27 7.45 12.37
CA LEU A 243 12.16 7.15 13.26
C LEU A 243 12.69 6.41 14.49
N THR A 244 12.20 6.77 15.66
CA THR A 244 12.56 6.02 16.86
C THR A 244 12.07 4.60 16.69
N ARG A 245 12.98 3.61 16.74
CA ARG A 245 12.62 2.20 16.68
C ARG A 245 11.68 1.88 17.84
N GLY A 246 10.38 1.86 17.55
CA GLY A 246 9.36 1.52 18.52
C GLY A 246 9.39 0.02 18.84
N THR A 247 8.49 -0.41 19.71
CA THR A 247 8.20 -1.84 19.94
C THR A 247 7.26 -2.41 18.87
N ALA A 248 7.05 -1.69 17.76
CA ALA A 248 6.17 -2.12 16.68
C ALA A 248 6.74 -3.39 16.05
N SER A 249 5.93 -4.44 16.03
CA SER A 249 6.30 -5.76 15.48
C SER A 249 6.01 -5.90 13.99
N MET A 250 5.35 -4.91 13.40
CA MET A 250 5.04 -4.78 11.97
C MET A 250 4.96 -3.29 11.65
N ILE A 251 5.72 -2.83 10.67
CA ILE A 251 5.68 -1.45 10.18
C ILE A 251 5.11 -1.53 8.77
N ALA A 252 4.16 -0.66 8.43
CA ALA A 252 3.59 -0.55 7.11
C ALA A 252 3.66 0.92 6.67
N PRO A 253 4.61 1.29 5.81
CA PRO A 253 4.72 2.66 5.32
C PRO A 253 3.50 3.02 4.46
N SER A 254 3.23 4.31 4.37
CA SER A 254 2.25 4.90 3.46
C SER A 254 2.84 6.23 3.02
N LEU A 255 2.81 6.50 1.73
CA LEU A 255 3.35 7.73 1.15
C LEU A 255 2.20 8.58 0.63
N LEU A 256 2.36 9.88 0.82
CA LEU A 256 1.50 10.90 0.27
C LEU A 256 2.38 12.12 -0.01
N ASP A 257 2.33 12.64 -1.23
CA ASP A 257 2.84 13.97 -1.52
C ASP A 257 1.82 15.00 -1.02
N ILE A 258 2.21 15.79 -0.03
CA ILE A 258 1.36 16.82 0.59
C ILE A 258 1.55 18.20 -0.05
N ASP A 259 2.60 18.37 -0.86
CA ASP A 259 3.00 19.69 -1.34
C ASP A 259 2.76 19.86 -2.85
N ALA A 260 2.65 18.77 -3.63
CA ALA A 260 2.26 18.74 -5.05
C ALA A 260 2.79 19.94 -5.87
N ARG A 261 4.09 20.25 -5.73
CA ARG A 261 4.75 21.38 -6.42
C ARG A 261 5.55 20.94 -7.62
#